data_AF-A0A109LQI4-F1
#
_entry.id   AF-A0A109LQI4-F1
#
_cell.length_a   1.000
_cell.length_b   1.000
_cell.length_c   1.000
_cell.angle_alpha   90.00
_cell.angle_beta   90.00
_cell.angle_gamma   90.00
#
_symmetry.space_group_name_H-M   'P 1'
#
loop_
_entity.id
_entity.type
_entity.pdbx_description
1 polymer ?
#
loop_
_entity_poly.entity_id
_entity_poly.type
_entity_poly.pdbx_seq_one_letter_code
_entity_poly.pdbx_strand_id
1 'polypeptide(L)'
;MSRQSAYRLRSKLKGKPFDLAWEVAFHHSYDVLAHTALERALNGVEVPIYFQGELVGTYRRFDERLTVALLKRFTQGGNPVFGRLANSAEKHARDFEALLGSLEKGEDVETGALDVDDPGELEAIRPFRGATTPESPSTPCPSTWSDDELIKALEGVKK
;
A
#
# COMPACT_ATOMS: atom_id res chain seq x y z
N MET A 1 -15.18 -12.04 22.77
CA MET A 1 -13.79 -12.32 22.32
C MET A 1 -12.83 -11.39 23.03
N SER A 2 -11.62 -11.82 23.38
CA SER A 2 -10.58 -10.93 23.91
C SER A 2 -9.73 -10.35 22.78
N ARG A 3 -9.00 -9.25 23.03
CA ARG A 3 -8.04 -8.71 22.05
C ARG A 3 -7.05 -9.79 21.60
N GLN A 4 -6.48 -10.52 22.55
CA GLN A 4 -5.53 -11.60 22.25
C GLN A 4 -6.14 -12.70 21.37
N SER A 5 -7.40 -13.09 21.58
CA SER A 5 -8.04 -14.11 20.72
C SER A 5 -8.24 -13.62 19.29
N ALA A 6 -8.59 -12.34 19.10
CA ALA A 6 -8.75 -11.74 17.78
C ALA A 6 -7.42 -11.71 16.99
N TYR A 7 -6.33 -11.28 17.62
CA TYR A 7 -5.00 -11.28 16.96
C TYR A 7 -4.48 -12.69 16.68
N ARG A 8 -4.76 -13.67 17.55
CA ARG A 8 -4.45 -15.09 17.28
C ARG A 8 -5.23 -15.62 16.09
N LEU A 9 -6.51 -15.26 15.98
CA LEU A 9 -7.36 -15.65 14.84
C LEU A 9 -6.81 -15.07 13.53
N ARG A 10 -6.48 -13.77 13.52
CA ARG A 10 -5.84 -13.13 12.37
C ARG A 10 -4.55 -13.85 11.96
N SER A 11 -3.69 -14.16 12.92
CA SER A 11 -2.44 -14.85 12.63
C SER A 11 -2.64 -16.26 12.05
N LYS A 12 -3.72 -16.95 12.40
CA LYS A 12 -4.04 -18.28 11.87
C LYS A 12 -4.63 -18.23 10.47
N LEU A 13 -5.36 -17.16 10.15
CA LEU A 13 -6.09 -16.99 8.90
C LEU A 13 -5.37 -16.03 7.93
N LYS A 14 -4.04 -15.95 8.01
CA LYS A 14 -3.25 -15.11 7.10
C LYS A 14 -3.55 -15.46 5.65
N GLY A 15 -3.74 -14.44 4.83
CA GLY A 15 -4.07 -14.59 3.41
C GLY A 15 -5.48 -15.10 3.11
N LYS A 16 -6.30 -15.39 4.13
CA LYS A 16 -7.71 -15.75 3.97
C LYS A 16 -8.62 -14.51 3.98
N PRO A 17 -9.89 -14.63 3.56
CA PRO A 17 -10.82 -13.49 3.53
C PRO A 17 -10.92 -12.73 4.86
N PHE A 18 -10.73 -13.40 6.01
CA PHE A 18 -10.69 -12.74 7.31
C PHE A 18 -9.49 -11.80 7.51
N ASP A 19 -8.28 -12.17 7.06
CA ASP A 19 -7.12 -11.27 7.14
C ASP A 19 -7.28 -10.08 6.19
N LEU A 20 -7.90 -10.29 5.02
CA LEU A 20 -8.31 -9.21 4.11
C LEU A 20 -9.30 -8.25 4.77
N ALA A 21 -10.41 -8.76 5.31
CA ALA A 21 -11.40 -7.92 6.00
C ALA A 21 -10.80 -7.18 7.20
N TRP A 22 -9.82 -7.77 7.89
CA TRP A 22 -9.07 -7.09 8.93
C TRP A 22 -8.25 -5.92 8.38
N GLU A 23 -7.54 -6.10 7.27
CA GLU A 23 -6.79 -5.02 6.62
C GLU A 23 -7.72 -3.92 6.09
N VAL A 24 -8.88 -4.27 5.54
CA VAL A 24 -9.91 -3.31 5.10
C VAL A 24 -10.53 -2.55 6.30
N ALA A 25 -10.82 -3.22 7.41
CA ALA A 25 -11.30 -2.54 8.61
C ALA A 25 -10.23 -1.57 9.17
N PHE A 26 -8.96 -1.98 9.13
CA PHE A 26 -7.84 -1.11 9.49
C PHE A 26 -7.72 0.07 8.53
N HIS A 27 -8.01 -0.14 7.25
CA HIS A 27 -8.07 0.92 6.25
C HIS A 27 -9.00 2.06 6.71
N HIS A 28 -10.26 1.76 7.04
CA HIS A 28 -11.23 2.78 7.48
C HIS A 28 -10.83 3.49 8.78
N SER A 29 -10.10 2.82 9.68
CA SER A 29 -9.57 3.47 10.89
C SER A 29 -8.59 4.60 10.57
N TYR A 30 -7.97 4.56 9.39
CA TYR A 30 -7.06 5.60 8.94
C TYR A 30 -7.78 6.89 8.59
N ASP A 31 -9.04 6.85 8.13
CA ASP A 31 -9.81 8.06 7.83
C ASP A 31 -10.01 8.92 9.09
N VAL A 32 -10.32 8.26 10.21
CA VAL A 32 -10.45 8.92 11.52
C VAL A 32 -9.11 9.52 11.97
N LEU A 33 -8.01 8.77 11.78
CA LEU A 33 -6.68 9.26 12.11
C LEU A 33 -6.31 10.46 11.23
N ALA A 34 -6.55 10.39 9.92
CA ALA A 34 -6.29 11.44 8.96
C ALA A 34 -7.09 12.70 9.30
N HIS A 35 -8.37 12.57 9.62
CA HIS A 35 -9.22 13.68 10.05
C HIS A 35 -8.66 14.34 11.33
N THR A 36 -8.36 13.54 12.35
CA THR A 36 -7.79 14.05 13.61
C THR A 36 -6.43 14.72 13.40
N ALA A 37 -5.60 14.15 12.52
CA ALA A 37 -4.30 14.69 12.20
C ALA A 37 -4.40 16.00 11.39
N LEU A 38 -5.37 16.09 10.47
CA LEU A 38 -5.69 17.31 9.75
C LEU A 38 -6.15 18.42 10.70
N GLU A 39 -7.04 18.11 11.63
CA GLU A 39 -7.47 19.05 12.68
C GLU A 39 -6.29 19.58 13.49
N ARG A 40 -5.36 18.71 13.91
CA ARG A 40 -4.14 19.11 14.62
C ARG A 40 -3.17 19.92 13.75
N ALA A 41 -3.12 19.64 12.45
CA ALA A 41 -2.30 20.38 11.50
C ALA A 41 -2.84 21.79 11.27
N LEU A 42 -4.16 21.94 11.10
CA LEU A 42 -4.82 23.22 10.86
C LEU A 42 -4.93 24.08 12.12
N ASN A 43 -5.30 23.48 13.24
CA ASN A 43 -5.57 24.19 14.48
C ASN A 43 -4.39 24.20 15.46
N GLY A 44 -3.36 23.37 15.24
CA GLY A 44 -2.24 23.19 16.16
C GLY A 44 -2.65 22.49 17.46
N VAL A 45 -1.65 22.16 18.29
CA VAL A 45 -1.84 21.55 19.61
C VAL A 45 -1.29 22.49 20.68
N GLU A 46 -2.02 22.65 21.78
CA GLU A 46 -1.57 23.41 22.94
C GLU A 46 -0.49 22.65 23.70
N VAL A 47 0.65 23.30 23.89
CA VAL A 47 1.78 22.77 24.64
C VAL A 47 1.93 23.60 25.91
N PRO A 48 1.80 22.98 27.10
CA PRO A 48 1.98 23.68 28.37
C PRO A 48 3.46 24.04 28.58
N ILE A 49 3.70 25.24 29.10
CA ILE A 49 5.01 25.74 29.52
C ILE A 49 5.04 25.73 31.05
N TYR A 50 5.91 24.89 31.60
CA TYR A 50 6.15 24.80 33.04
C TYR A 50 7.43 25.54 33.42
N PHE A 51 7.39 26.24 34.54
CA PHE A 51 8.55 26.83 35.19
C PHE A 51 8.49 26.52 36.68
N GLN A 52 9.56 25.91 37.22
CA GLN A 52 9.62 25.47 38.63
C GLN A 52 8.44 24.59 39.09
N GLY A 53 7.86 23.80 38.19
CA GLY A 53 6.72 22.92 38.51
C GLY A 53 5.36 23.60 38.45
N GLU A 54 5.30 24.91 38.22
CA GLU A 54 4.05 25.65 37.99
C GLU A 54 3.79 25.86 36.49
N LEU A 55 2.52 25.76 36.09
CA LEU A 55 2.09 26.05 34.72
C LEU A 55 2.08 27.57 34.51
N VAL A 56 3.04 28.09 33.75
CA VAL A 56 3.20 29.52 33.51
C VAL A 56 2.46 30.00 32.26
N GLY A 57 2.16 29.09 31.34
CA GLY A 57 1.36 29.41 30.17
C GLY A 57 1.26 28.27 29.18
N THR A 58 0.72 28.58 28.01
CA THR A 58 0.56 27.64 26.91
C THR A 58 0.92 28.34 25.60
N TYR A 59 1.58 27.63 24.70
CA TYR A 59 1.73 28.07 23.31
C TYR A 59 1.16 27.03 22.36
N ARG A 60 0.80 27.45 21.16
CA ARG A 60 0.22 26.57 20.14
C ARG A 60 1.31 26.12 19.17
N ARG A 61 1.49 24.82 19.04
CA ARG A 61 2.45 24.21 18.12
C ARG A 61 1.73 23.62 16.92
N PHE A 62 2.08 24.11 15.73
CA PHE A 62 1.66 23.54 14.46
C PHE A 62 2.72 22.54 14.00
N ASP A 63 2.32 21.30 13.69
CA ASP A 63 3.26 20.27 13.24
C ASP A 63 3.24 20.18 11.70
N GLU A 64 4.08 20.97 11.05
CA GLU A 64 4.24 20.97 9.59
C GLU A 64 4.73 19.62 9.05
N ARG A 65 5.47 18.84 9.86
CA ARG A 65 5.94 17.51 9.46
C ARG A 65 4.78 16.54 9.39
N LEU A 66 3.84 16.62 10.34
CA LEU A 66 2.60 15.86 10.29
C LEU A 66 1.78 16.21 9.04
N THR A 67 1.63 17.51 8.74
CA THR A 67 0.93 17.97 7.53
C THR A 67 1.54 17.40 6.26
N VAL A 68 2.86 17.51 6.10
CA VAL A 68 3.58 16.99 4.93
C VAL A 68 3.48 15.46 4.85
N ALA A 69 3.56 14.76 5.98
CA ALA A 69 3.40 13.30 6.02
C ALA A 69 2.01 12.86 5.55
N LEU A 70 0.95 13.57 5.94
CA LEU A 70 -0.40 13.31 5.45
C LEU A 70 -0.49 13.53 3.94
N LEU A 71 -0.02 14.68 3.44
CA LEU A 71 -0.05 15.01 2.01
C LEU A 71 0.72 14.01 1.14
N LYS A 72 1.84 13.47 1.64
CA LYS A 72 2.63 12.45 0.94
C LYS A 72 1.98 11.07 0.92
N ARG A 73 1.08 10.80 1.86
CA ARG A 73 0.52 9.46 2.10
C ARG A 73 -0.74 9.22 1.29
N PHE A 74 -1.51 10.26 0.99
CA PHE A 74 -2.58 10.20 -0.01
C PHE A 74 -1.96 9.98 -1.40
N THR A 75 -1.98 8.74 -1.89
CA THR A 75 -1.69 8.44 -3.30
C THR A 75 -2.78 9.06 -4.19
N GLN A 76 -2.54 9.18 -5.50
CA GLN A 76 -3.50 9.73 -6.48
C GLN A 76 -4.91 9.08 -6.43
N GLY A 77 -5.06 7.90 -5.80
CA GLY A 77 -6.34 7.20 -5.61
C GLY A 77 -7.09 7.56 -4.31
N GLY A 78 -6.56 8.47 -3.48
CA GLY A 78 -7.22 8.94 -2.25
C GLY A 78 -7.06 8.03 -1.05
N ASN A 79 -6.39 6.88 -1.19
CA ASN A 79 -6.26 5.92 -0.11
C ASN A 79 -4.85 5.38 0.03
N PRO A 80 -4.31 5.35 1.25
CA PRO A 80 -2.89 5.16 1.36
C PRO A 80 -2.60 3.64 1.48
N VAL A 81 -1.75 3.12 0.60
CA VAL A 81 -1.51 1.68 0.44
C VAL A 81 -0.71 1.16 1.63
N PHE A 82 -1.36 0.45 2.56
CA PHE A 82 -0.70 -0.28 3.66
C PHE A 82 -1.21 -1.71 3.75
N GLY A 83 -0.46 -2.49 4.52
CA GLY A 83 -0.78 -3.89 4.72
C GLY A 83 -0.11 -4.77 3.67
N ARG A 84 -0.20 -6.08 3.88
CA ARG A 84 0.41 -7.05 2.97
C ARG A 84 -0.44 -7.26 1.72
N LEU A 85 -1.74 -6.97 1.82
CA LEU A 85 -2.70 -7.19 0.74
C LEU A 85 -2.94 -5.93 -0.10
N ALA A 86 -2.33 -4.80 0.29
CA ALA A 86 -2.16 -3.56 -0.50
C ALA A 86 -3.35 -3.23 -1.43
N ASN A 87 -3.18 -3.45 -2.74
CA ASN A 87 -4.17 -3.12 -3.77
C ASN A 87 -5.49 -3.90 -3.62
N SER A 88 -5.45 -5.14 -3.10
CA SER A 88 -6.65 -5.92 -2.84
C SER A 88 -7.47 -5.31 -1.70
N ALA A 89 -6.80 -4.92 -0.61
CA ALA A 89 -7.45 -4.22 0.49
C ALA A 89 -8.08 -2.89 0.04
N GLU A 90 -7.41 -2.13 -0.85
CA GLU A 90 -8.00 -0.90 -1.39
C GLU A 90 -9.27 -1.16 -2.22
N LYS A 91 -9.25 -2.17 -3.10
CA LYS A 91 -10.42 -2.52 -3.92
C LYS A 91 -11.63 -2.85 -3.04
N HIS A 92 -11.43 -3.68 -2.02
CA HIS A 92 -12.50 -4.08 -1.12
C HIS A 92 -12.90 -3.00 -0.11
N ALA A 93 -12.06 -2.00 0.17
CA ALA A 93 -12.41 -0.88 1.03
C ALA A 93 -13.53 0.01 0.47
N ARG A 94 -13.72 0.03 -0.86
CA ARG A 94 -14.82 0.80 -1.47
C ARG A 94 -16.18 0.15 -1.27
N ASP A 95 -16.22 -1.18 -1.10
CA ASP A 95 -17.44 -1.95 -0.91
C ASP A 95 -17.25 -2.98 0.21
N PHE A 96 -16.99 -2.46 1.42
CA PHE A 96 -16.68 -3.28 2.58
C PHE A 96 -17.87 -4.14 3.02
N GLU A 97 -19.09 -3.65 2.87
CA GLU A 97 -20.31 -4.39 3.21
C GLU A 97 -20.47 -5.64 2.34
N ALA A 98 -20.19 -5.55 1.03
CA ALA A 98 -20.21 -6.72 0.17
C ALA A 98 -19.16 -7.75 0.60
N LEU A 99 -17.95 -7.31 0.97
CA LEU A 99 -16.91 -8.20 1.50
C LEU A 99 -17.39 -8.90 2.79
N LEU A 100 -17.98 -8.16 3.74
CA LEU A 100 -18.52 -8.73 4.97
C LEU A 100 -19.62 -9.77 4.70
N GLY A 101 -20.50 -9.50 3.73
CA GLY A 101 -21.54 -10.43 3.32
C GLY A 101 -20.98 -11.75 2.75
N SER A 102 -19.93 -11.70 1.93
CA SER A 102 -19.25 -12.92 1.45
C SER A 102 -18.57 -13.67 2.57
N LEU A 103 -17.96 -12.97 3.54
CA LEU A 103 -17.38 -13.59 4.73
C LEU A 103 -18.42 -14.30 5.61
N GLU A 104 -19.59 -13.69 5.81
CA GLU A 104 -20.68 -14.29 6.59
C GLU A 104 -21.19 -15.58 5.95
N LYS A 105 -21.26 -15.61 4.62
CA LYS A 105 -21.64 -16.79 3.83
C LYS A 105 -20.54 -17.86 3.74
N GLY A 106 -19.30 -17.51 4.11
CA GLY A 106 -18.14 -18.38 3.97
C GLY A 106 -17.68 -18.56 2.52
N GLU A 107 -17.97 -17.60 1.65
CA GLU A 107 -17.49 -17.58 0.27
C GLU A 107 -15.99 -17.29 0.22
N ASP A 108 -15.28 -17.94 -0.70
CA ASP A 108 -13.88 -17.59 -0.97
C ASP A 108 -13.82 -16.26 -1.73
N VAL A 109 -12.90 -15.39 -1.28
CA VAL A 109 -12.65 -14.07 -1.85
C VAL A 109 -11.18 -14.02 -2.25
N GLU A 110 -10.91 -13.54 -3.46
CA GLU A 110 -9.54 -13.31 -3.93
C GLU A 110 -8.84 -12.27 -3.06
N THR A 111 -7.97 -12.73 -2.16
CA THR A 111 -7.27 -11.85 -1.22
C THR A 111 -6.07 -11.14 -1.83
N GLY A 112 -5.52 -11.66 -2.92
CA GLY A 112 -4.24 -11.20 -3.48
C GLY A 112 -3.06 -11.46 -2.55
N ALA A 113 -3.23 -12.35 -1.56
CA ALA A 113 -2.12 -12.84 -0.76
C ALA A 113 -1.22 -13.72 -1.63
N LEU A 114 0.08 -13.53 -1.53
CA LEU A 114 1.04 -14.41 -2.18
C LEU A 114 1.04 -15.77 -1.47
N ASP A 115 0.91 -16.83 -2.26
CA ASP A 115 1.12 -18.20 -1.82
C ASP A 115 2.62 -18.54 -1.77
N VAL A 116 2.96 -19.66 -1.14
CA VAL A 116 4.36 -20.11 -1.01
C VAL A 116 5.00 -20.37 -2.38
N ASP A 117 4.19 -20.73 -3.37
CA ASP A 117 4.60 -21.03 -4.74
C ASP A 117 4.68 -19.77 -5.63
N ASP A 118 4.18 -18.62 -5.15
CA ASP A 118 4.25 -17.37 -5.91
C ASP A 118 5.68 -16.78 -5.86
N PRO A 119 6.15 -16.13 -6.94
CA PRO A 119 7.45 -15.47 -6.95
C PRO A 119 7.49 -14.40 -5.86
N GLY A 120 8.51 -14.48 -5.00
CA GLY A 120 8.69 -13.51 -3.91
C GLY A 120 8.82 -12.08 -4.44
N GLU A 121 8.54 -11.08 -3.60
CA GLU A 121 8.52 -9.65 -4.00
C GLU A 121 9.77 -9.22 -4.81
N LEU A 122 10.95 -9.70 -4.42
CA LEU A 122 12.21 -9.42 -5.11
C LEU A 122 12.28 -10.03 -6.51
N GLU A 123 11.68 -11.20 -6.72
CA GLU A 123 11.61 -11.87 -8.02
C GLU A 123 10.55 -11.24 -8.93
N ALA A 124 9.42 -10.82 -8.36
CA ALA A 124 8.37 -10.09 -9.09
C ALA A 124 8.84 -8.70 -9.58
N ILE A 125 9.79 -8.06 -8.88
CA ILE A 125 10.36 -6.76 -9.27
C ILE A 125 11.50 -6.90 -10.30
N ARG A 126 12.22 -8.04 -10.32
CA ARG A 126 13.34 -8.29 -11.24
C ARG A 126 13.06 -8.07 -12.74
N PRO A 127 11.88 -8.40 -13.32
CA PRO A 127 11.64 -8.18 -14.75
C PRO A 127 11.71 -6.70 -15.18
N PHE A 128 11.58 -5.75 -14.26
CA PHE A 128 11.65 -4.31 -14.58
C PHE A 128 13.07 -3.73 -14.51
N ARG A 129 14.05 -4.47 -13.97
CA ARG A 129 15.43 -4.00 -13.78
C ARG A 129 16.41 -4.89 -14.55
N GLY A 130 16.32 -4.87 -15.88
CA GLY A 130 17.44 -5.11 -16.82
C GLY A 130 18.42 -6.24 -16.50
N ALA A 131 17.99 -7.37 -15.94
CA ALA A 131 18.85 -8.49 -15.60
C ALA A 131 18.19 -9.79 -16.05
N THR A 132 18.55 -10.20 -17.26
CA THR A 132 18.64 -11.58 -17.77
C THR A 132 17.91 -12.64 -16.94
N THR A 133 16.67 -12.95 -17.29
CA THR A 133 16.11 -14.29 -17.10
C THR A 133 16.70 -15.20 -18.20
N PRO A 134 17.24 -16.39 -17.88
CA PRO A 134 17.45 -17.40 -18.90
C PRO A 134 16.07 -17.86 -19.39
N GLU A 135 15.89 -17.95 -20.72
CA GLU A 135 14.72 -18.52 -21.42
C GLU A 135 13.55 -17.63 -21.86
N SER A 136 13.71 -16.30 -21.95
CA SER A 136 12.86 -15.56 -22.89
C SER A 136 13.73 -14.70 -23.79
N PRO A 137 13.67 -14.83 -25.13
CA PRO A 137 14.48 -14.03 -26.03
C PRO A 137 13.96 -12.59 -25.94
N SER A 138 14.53 -11.81 -25.04
CA SER A 138 14.43 -10.36 -25.10
C SER A 138 14.88 -9.97 -26.50
N THR A 139 14.00 -9.37 -27.29
CA THR A 139 14.38 -8.75 -28.55
C THR A 139 15.63 -7.92 -28.27
N PRO A 140 16.80 -8.27 -28.85
CA PRO A 140 18.05 -7.63 -28.47
C PRO A 140 17.90 -6.13 -28.70
N CYS A 141 18.23 -5.33 -27.68
CA CYS A 141 18.18 -3.88 -27.76
C CYS A 141 18.90 -3.43 -29.05
N PRO A 142 18.29 -2.53 -29.85
CA PRO A 142 18.82 -2.19 -31.17
C PRO A 142 20.22 -1.57 -31.15
N SER A 143 20.72 -1.17 -29.97
CA SER A 143 22.10 -0.73 -29.75
C SER A 143 23.15 -1.85 -29.81
N THR A 144 22.73 -3.12 -29.85
CA THR A 144 23.62 -4.29 -29.97
C THR A 144 23.68 -4.86 -31.39
N TRP A 145 22.89 -4.30 -32.31
CA TRP A 145 22.85 -4.74 -33.69
C TRP A 145 24.06 -4.18 -34.45
N SER A 146 24.56 -4.96 -35.39
CA SER A 146 25.50 -4.44 -36.38
C SER A 146 24.80 -3.47 -37.33
N ASP A 147 25.57 -2.56 -37.95
CA ASP A 147 25.04 -1.57 -38.89
C ASP A 147 24.23 -2.24 -40.03
N ASP A 148 24.66 -3.42 -40.49
CA ASP A 148 23.97 -4.21 -41.52
C ASP A 148 22.60 -4.73 -41.06
N GLU A 149 22.47 -5.12 -39.79
CA GLU A 149 21.21 -5.59 -39.19
C GLU A 149 20.21 -4.44 -38.97
N LEU A 150 20.71 -3.26 -38.59
CA LEU A 150 19.93 -2.04 -38.47
C LEU A 150 19.35 -1.57 -39.80
N ILE A 151 20.17 -1.57 -40.85
CA ILE A 151 19.75 -1.16 -42.20
C ILE A 151 18.65 -2.09 -42.72
N LYS A 152 18.82 -3.41 -42.57
CA LYS A 152 17.83 -4.40 -43.00
C LYS A 152 16.49 -4.28 -42.28
N ALA A 153 16.51 -3.95 -40.99
CA ALA A 153 15.30 -3.69 -40.22
C ALA A 153 14.58 -2.40 -40.68
N LEU A 154 15.32 -1.35 -41.00
CA LEU A 154 14.76 -0.08 -41.51
C LEU A 154 14.16 -0.22 -42.92
N GLU A 155 14.76 -1.05 -43.78
CA GLU A 155 14.21 -1.34 -45.11
C GLU A 155 12.89 -2.12 -45.05
N GLY A 156 12.71 -2.99 -44.05
CA GLY A 156 11.48 -3.74 -43.81
C GLY A 156 10.29 -2.89 -43.33
N VAL A 157 10.54 -1.67 -42.83
CA VAL A 157 9.52 -0.74 -42.35
C VAL A 157 8.97 0.15 -43.48
N LYS A 158 9.61 0.19 -44.66
CA LYS A 158 9.07 0.86 -45.85
C LYS A 158 8.02 -0.02 -46.54
N LYS A 159 6.82 -0.05 -45.98
CA LYS A 159 5.57 -0.35 -46.71
C LYS A 159 4.44 0.53 -46.19
#